data_AF-A0A075P024-F1
#
_entry.id   AF-A0A075P024-F1
#
_cell.length_a   1.000
_cell.length_b   1.000
_cell.length_c   1.000
_cell.angle_alpha   90.00
_cell.angle_beta   90.00
_cell.angle_gamma   90.00
#
_symmetry.space_group_name_H-M   'P 1'
#
loop_
_entity.id
_entity.type
_entity.pdbx_description
1 polymer ?
#
loop_
_entity_poly.entity_id
_entity_poly.type
_entity_poly.pdbx_seq_one_letter_code
_entity_poly.pdbx_strand_id
1 'polypeptide(L)'
;MAQRDYVSRGRPPQKKKPNNKNNQRKQVQQSKQGAVASFPIVRLVIVVVLLIGFGVFLWSIKDNASTEVDTEIARPVAPTEEALPELPEEEWEYIRTLPGYEVEVDVEAQEKSDKRYLMQCASFRTRAQAEEMKAKIAFQGLEALIRHSSGSNGDWFRVILGPYESKRDAEKAKHSLRKVNIATCQIWYWNL
;
A
#
# COMPACT_ATOMS: atom_id res chain seq x y z
N MET A 1 16.45 6.65 29.28
CA MET A 1 15.90 7.07 27.97
C MET A 1 14.49 6.49 27.86
N ALA A 2 13.45 7.31 27.78
CA ALA A 2 12.05 6.87 27.95
C ALA A 2 11.37 6.62 26.59
N GLN A 3 10.83 5.41 26.41
CA GLN A 3 10.02 5.03 25.25
C GLN A 3 8.70 5.80 25.25
N ARG A 4 8.39 6.45 24.13
CA ARG A 4 7.12 7.14 23.91
C ARG A 4 6.06 6.13 23.51
N ASP A 5 5.23 5.76 24.48
CA ASP A 5 3.99 5.02 24.28
C ASP A 5 2.99 5.86 23.50
N TYR A 6 2.67 5.43 22.28
CA TYR A 6 1.62 6.02 21.44
C TYR A 6 0.24 5.49 21.88
N VAL A 7 -0.25 5.96 23.03
CA VAL A 7 -1.68 5.82 23.37
C VAL A 7 -2.46 6.91 22.63
N SER A 8 -3.33 6.46 21.72
CA SER A 8 -4.29 7.29 21.00
C SER A 8 -5.13 8.11 21.99
N ARG A 9 -4.91 9.42 22.00
CA ARG A 9 -5.77 10.34 22.77
C ARG A 9 -7.14 10.39 22.12
N GLY A 10 -8.15 9.92 22.85
CA GLY A 10 -9.55 10.01 22.48
C GLY A 10 -9.94 11.45 22.13
N ARG A 11 -10.61 11.60 20.99
CA ARG A 11 -11.11 12.88 20.47
C ARG A 11 -12.23 13.40 21.39
N PRO A 12 -12.23 14.68 21.80
CA PRO A 12 -13.32 15.22 22.63
C PRO A 12 -14.64 15.30 21.84
N PRO A 13 -15.81 15.11 22.47
CA PRO A 13 -17.10 15.11 21.78
C PRO A 13 -17.47 16.51 21.27
N GLN A 14 -17.71 16.63 19.95
CA GLN A 14 -18.26 17.86 19.36
C GLN A 14 -19.77 17.95 19.63
N LYS A 15 -20.17 19.09 20.20
CA LYS A 15 -21.56 19.47 20.50
C LYS A 15 -22.40 19.57 19.22
N LYS A 16 -23.55 18.91 19.21
CA LYS A 16 -24.60 19.01 18.19
C LYS A 16 -25.25 20.40 18.22
N LYS A 17 -25.40 21.05 17.06
CA LYS A 17 -26.29 22.21 16.86
C LYS A 17 -27.59 21.76 16.18
N PRO A 18 -28.74 22.42 16.47
CA PRO A 18 -30.05 21.92 16.10
C PRO A 18 -30.39 22.13 14.62
N ASN A 19 -31.28 21.24 14.19
CA ASN A 19 -31.89 21.07 12.88
C ASN A 19 -32.77 22.27 12.50
N ASN A 20 -32.53 22.89 11.33
CA ASN A 20 -33.45 23.84 10.73
C ASN A 20 -34.00 23.25 9.42
N LYS A 21 -35.26 22.80 9.47
CA LYS A 21 -36.03 22.38 8.30
C LYS A 21 -36.39 23.62 7.50
N ASN A 22 -36.02 23.68 6.23
CA ASN A 22 -36.85 24.41 5.28
C ASN A 22 -36.82 23.78 3.89
N ASN A 23 -38.04 23.53 3.40
CA ASN A 23 -38.39 23.03 2.09
C ASN A 23 -38.01 24.03 1.01
N GLN A 24 -37.30 23.59 -0.04
CA GLN A 24 -37.53 24.09 -1.39
C GLN A 24 -37.50 22.92 -2.38
N ARG A 25 -38.69 22.66 -2.95
CA ARG A 25 -38.93 21.81 -4.11
C ARG A 25 -38.75 22.65 -5.38
N LYS A 26 -38.38 21.96 -6.49
CA LYS A 26 -38.26 22.41 -7.90
C LYS A 26 -36.89 23.07 -8.19
N GLN A 27 -36.17 22.76 -9.28
CA GLN A 27 -36.61 22.33 -10.62
C GLN A 27 -35.68 21.30 -11.25
N VAL A 28 -36.31 20.42 -12.03
CA VAL A 28 -35.70 19.61 -13.09
C VAL A 28 -35.37 20.53 -14.25
N GLN A 29 -34.13 20.53 -14.75
CA GLN A 29 -33.82 20.86 -16.14
C GLN A 29 -32.41 20.38 -16.52
N GLN A 30 -32.38 19.16 -17.06
CA GLN A 30 -31.72 18.77 -18.30
C GLN A 30 -30.80 19.83 -18.97
N SER A 31 -29.51 19.53 -19.07
CA SER A 31 -28.76 19.68 -20.33
C SER A 31 -27.51 18.83 -20.32
N LYS A 32 -27.44 17.91 -21.30
CA LYS A 32 -26.20 17.33 -21.79
C LYS A 32 -25.51 18.41 -22.62
N GLN A 33 -24.26 18.73 -22.35
CA GLN A 33 -23.35 19.29 -23.34
C GLN A 33 -21.91 19.04 -22.88
N GLY A 34 -21.21 18.18 -23.61
CA GLY A 34 -19.78 17.97 -23.46
C GLY A 34 -19.03 19.21 -23.94
N ALA A 35 -18.18 19.75 -23.08
CA ALA A 35 -17.23 20.78 -23.44
C ALA A 35 -15.86 20.10 -23.64
N VAL A 36 -15.35 20.20 -24.87
CA VAL A 36 -14.01 19.77 -25.25
C VAL A 36 -12.97 20.40 -24.32
N ALA A 37 -12.09 19.58 -23.76
CA ALA A 37 -11.00 20.04 -22.90
C ALA A 37 -10.07 20.97 -23.69
N SER A 38 -9.93 22.22 -23.23
CA SER A 38 -8.90 23.13 -23.73
C SER A 38 -7.53 22.60 -23.30
N PHE A 39 -6.76 22.11 -24.27
CA PHE A 39 -5.39 21.68 -24.02
C PHE A 39 -4.57 22.87 -23.46
N PRO A 40 -3.91 22.75 -22.30
CA PRO A 40 -3.21 23.86 -21.67
C PRO A 40 -1.85 24.07 -22.38
N ILE A 41 -1.85 24.86 -23.45
CA ILE A 41 -0.66 25.20 -24.27
C ILE A 41 0.53 25.65 -23.40
N VAL A 42 0.26 26.33 -22.29
CA VAL A 42 1.27 26.74 -21.30
C VAL A 42 2.05 25.56 -20.72
N ARG A 43 1.40 24.42 -20.43
CA ARG A 43 2.08 23.22 -19.92
C ARG A 43 2.99 22.60 -20.98
N LEU A 44 2.59 22.67 -22.26
CA LEU A 44 3.40 22.16 -23.37
C LEU A 44 4.68 23.01 -23.55
N VAL A 45 4.55 24.33 -23.44
CA VAL A 45 5.71 25.25 -23.48
C VAL A 45 6.67 24.99 -22.32
N ILE A 46 6.16 24.77 -21.09
CA ILE A 46 6.99 24.46 -19.92
C ILE A 46 7.81 23.18 -20.13
N VAL A 47 7.19 22.13 -20.68
CA VAL A 47 7.88 20.85 -20.95
C VAL A 47 8.97 21.03 -22.00
N VAL A 48 8.73 21.81 -23.06
CA VAL A 48 9.72 22.08 -24.10
C VAL A 48 10.92 22.86 -23.54
N VAL A 49 10.69 23.87 -22.70
CA VAL A 49 11.78 24.63 -22.05
C VAL A 49 12.62 23.73 -21.13
N LEU A 50 11.97 22.83 -20.38
CA LEU A 50 12.67 21.87 -19.52
C LEU A 50 13.56 20.90 -20.32
N LEU A 51 13.08 20.40 -21.45
CA LEU A 51 13.84 19.48 -22.31
C LEU A 51 15.03 20.18 -22.98
N ILE A 52 14.87 21.43 -23.43
CA ILE A 52 15.97 22.21 -24.01
C ILE A 52 17.02 22.52 -22.94
N GLY A 53 16.59 22.95 -21.75
CA GLY A 53 17.50 23.20 -20.62
C GLY A 53 18.26 21.94 -20.20
N PHE A 54 17.60 20.78 -20.18
CA PHE A 54 18.24 19.50 -19.85
C PHE A 54 19.26 19.07 -20.92
N GLY A 55 19.00 19.33 -22.20
CA GLY A 55 19.97 19.09 -23.27
C GLY A 55 21.25 19.93 -23.15
N VAL A 56 21.10 21.22 -22.82
CA VAL A 56 22.24 22.12 -22.55
C VAL A 56 23.00 21.67 -21.29
N PHE A 57 22.29 21.21 -20.26
CA PHE A 57 22.89 20.69 -19.03
C PHE A 57 23.71 19.42 -19.24
N LEU A 58 23.23 18.46 -20.05
CA LEU A 58 24.01 17.27 -20.39
C LEU A 58 25.22 17.61 -21.26
N TRP A 59 25.12 18.63 -22.10
CA TRP A 59 26.28 19.15 -22.80
C TRP A 59 27.31 19.73 -21.83
N SER A 60 26.88 20.36 -20.73
CA SER A 60 27.77 20.91 -19.70
C SER A 60 28.55 19.87 -18.89
N ILE A 61 28.14 18.60 -18.86
CA ILE A 61 28.84 17.55 -18.08
C ILE A 61 29.91 16.85 -18.93
N LYS A 62 29.86 17.01 -20.26
CA LYS A 62 30.79 16.35 -21.19
C LYS A 62 32.24 16.79 -21.03
N ASP A 63 32.49 17.95 -20.43
CA ASP A 63 33.84 18.51 -20.25
C ASP A 63 34.49 18.19 -18.88
N ASN A 64 33.89 17.34 -18.03
CA ASN A 64 34.38 17.08 -16.66
C ASN A 64 34.79 15.62 -16.37
N ALA A 65 35.34 14.91 -17.36
CA ALA A 65 35.93 13.59 -17.16
C ALA A 65 37.46 13.69 -16.99
N SER A 66 37.94 13.80 -15.75
CA SER A 66 39.36 13.62 -15.43
C SER A 66 39.72 12.14 -15.50
N THR A 67 40.43 11.74 -16.56
CA THR A 67 41.11 10.45 -16.65
C THR A 67 42.54 10.66 -16.17
N GLU A 68 42.81 10.31 -14.92
CA GLU A 68 44.19 10.20 -14.42
C GLU A 68 44.83 8.95 -15.03
N VAL A 69 45.92 9.20 -15.76
CA VAL A 69 46.78 8.20 -16.39
C VAL A 69 47.75 7.69 -15.35
N ASP A 70 47.67 6.39 -15.10
CA ASP A 70 48.61 5.61 -14.31
C ASP A 70 50.04 5.84 -14.83
N THR A 71 50.88 6.40 -13.97
CA THR A 71 52.31 6.57 -14.27
C THR A 71 53.04 5.38 -13.68
N GLU A 72 53.49 4.45 -14.53
CA GLU A 72 54.42 3.39 -14.15
C GLU A 72 55.73 4.02 -13.62
N ILE A 73 55.94 3.93 -12.31
CA ILE A 73 57.22 4.25 -11.68
C ILE A 73 58.11 2.99 -11.76
N ALA A 74 59.20 3.12 -12.50
CA ALA A 74 60.27 2.14 -12.60
C ALA A 74 60.86 1.80 -11.22
N ARG A 75 60.96 0.50 -10.93
CA ARG A 75 61.64 -0.09 -9.77
C ARG A 75 63.14 0.23 -9.77
N PRO A 76 63.71 0.78 -8.68
CA PRO A 76 65.11 0.54 -8.34
C PRO A 76 65.23 -0.71 -7.44
N VAL A 77 66.26 -1.48 -7.74
CA VAL A 77 66.68 -2.74 -7.13
C VAL A 77 67.08 -2.56 -5.66
N ALA A 78 66.76 -3.55 -4.85
CA ALA A 78 66.99 -3.63 -3.40
C ALA A 78 68.47 -3.69 -2.99
N PRO A 79 68.79 -3.27 -1.75
CA PRO A 79 69.82 -3.88 -0.94
C PRO A 79 69.22 -4.85 0.10
N THR A 80 69.89 -6.00 0.23
CA THR A 80 69.71 -7.08 1.20
C THR A 80 70.04 -6.65 2.65
N GLU A 81 69.60 -7.47 3.62
CA GLU A 81 69.86 -7.47 5.08
C GLU A 81 69.01 -6.46 5.88
N GLU A 82 68.16 -6.83 6.85
CA GLU A 82 68.22 -7.88 7.86
C GLU A 82 66.80 -8.39 8.20
N ALA A 83 66.67 -9.67 8.58
CA ALA A 83 65.41 -10.29 8.94
C ALA A 83 64.82 -9.72 10.26
N LEU A 84 63.89 -8.77 10.13
CA LEU A 84 62.93 -8.46 11.20
C LEU A 84 61.99 -9.67 11.39
N PRO A 85 61.63 -10.04 12.64
CA PRO A 85 60.62 -11.07 12.87
C PRO A 85 59.29 -10.62 12.24
N GLU A 86 58.65 -11.52 11.49
CA GLU A 86 57.39 -11.25 10.81
C GLU A 86 56.35 -10.78 11.84
N LEU A 87 55.76 -9.60 11.60
CA LEU A 87 54.67 -9.09 12.44
C LEU A 87 53.52 -10.09 12.34
N PRO A 88 52.95 -10.57 13.45
CA PRO A 88 51.84 -11.51 13.39
C PRO A 88 50.68 -10.89 12.60
N GLU A 89 50.13 -11.65 11.66
CA GLU A 89 48.95 -11.23 10.90
C GLU A 89 47.77 -11.07 11.88
N GLU A 90 47.23 -9.86 11.99
CA GLU A 90 46.01 -9.62 12.76
C GLU A 90 44.82 -10.28 12.04
N GLU A 91 44.55 -11.53 12.39
CA GLU A 91 43.36 -12.25 11.96
C GLU A 91 42.13 -11.58 12.60
N TRP A 92 41.39 -10.80 11.82
CA TRP A 92 40.15 -10.17 12.27
C TRP A 92 39.11 -11.27 12.62
N GLU A 93 39.02 -11.65 13.90
CA GLU A 93 38.09 -12.64 14.47
C GLU A 93 36.61 -12.36 14.10
N TYR A 94 36.31 -11.14 13.66
CA TYR A 94 35.02 -10.73 13.14
C TYR A 94 34.52 -11.72 12.08
N ILE A 95 35.32 -12.10 11.08
CA ILE A 95 34.85 -12.97 9.98
C ILE A 95 34.53 -14.40 10.46
N ARG A 96 35.23 -14.89 11.49
CA ARG A 96 35.01 -16.24 12.03
C ARG A 96 33.78 -16.34 12.93
N THR A 97 33.24 -15.23 13.43
CA THR A 97 32.10 -15.20 14.37
C THR A 97 30.74 -14.93 13.71
N LEU A 98 30.70 -14.53 12.43
CA LEU A 98 29.43 -14.31 11.71
C LEU A 98 28.59 -15.56 11.36
N PRO A 99 29.11 -16.79 11.20
CA PRO A 99 28.28 -17.89 10.66
C PRO A 99 27.26 -18.47 11.68
N GLY A 100 27.28 -18.05 12.95
CA GLY A 100 26.46 -18.66 14.00
C GLY A 100 25.03 -18.14 14.16
N TYR A 101 24.56 -17.24 13.29
CA TYR A 101 23.25 -16.57 13.43
C TYR A 101 22.25 -16.92 12.32
N GLU A 102 22.39 -18.08 11.68
CA GLU A 102 21.29 -18.63 10.88
C GLU A 102 20.24 -19.17 11.86
N VAL A 103 19.24 -18.34 12.16
CA VAL A 103 18.07 -18.77 12.92
C VAL A 103 17.22 -19.59 11.95
N GLU A 104 17.28 -20.92 12.09
CA GLU A 104 16.35 -21.82 11.41
C GLU A 104 14.92 -21.50 11.89
N VAL A 105 14.23 -20.63 11.13
CA VAL A 105 12.82 -20.36 11.36
C VAL A 105 12.04 -21.53 10.77
N ASP A 106 11.71 -22.50 11.62
CA ASP A 106 10.72 -23.52 11.30
C ASP A 106 9.35 -22.83 11.16
N VAL A 107 9.06 -22.37 9.95
CA VAL A 107 7.76 -21.80 9.60
C VAL A 107 6.77 -22.96 9.55
N GLU A 108 6.07 -23.18 10.67
CA GLU A 108 4.94 -24.09 10.74
C GLU A 108 4.04 -23.88 9.51
N ALA A 109 3.90 -24.93 8.69
CA ALA A 109 3.13 -24.85 7.46
C ALA A 109 1.70 -24.43 7.81
N GLN A 110 1.28 -23.26 7.32
CA GLN A 110 -0.07 -22.76 7.56
C GLN A 110 -1.10 -23.83 7.18
N GLU A 111 -1.83 -24.32 8.17
CA GLU A 111 -2.92 -25.26 7.95
C GLU A 111 -3.94 -24.62 7.01
N LYS A 112 -3.92 -25.06 5.75
CA LYS A 112 -4.93 -24.69 4.76
C LYS A 112 -6.20 -25.41 5.18
N SER A 113 -7.14 -24.66 5.75
CA SER A 113 -8.45 -25.21 6.07
C SER A 113 -9.11 -25.71 4.78
N ASP A 114 -9.61 -26.94 4.79
CA ASP A 114 -10.36 -27.53 3.68
C ASP A 114 -11.67 -26.75 3.37
N LYS A 115 -12.13 -25.95 4.32
CA LYS A 115 -13.35 -25.16 4.22
C LYS A 115 -13.09 -23.77 3.65
N ARG A 116 -13.91 -23.36 2.69
CA ARG A 116 -13.92 -22.00 2.14
C ARG A 116 -14.57 -21.02 3.12
N TYR A 117 -14.22 -19.75 3.01
CA TYR A 117 -14.77 -18.66 3.81
C TYR A 117 -15.60 -17.70 2.96
N LEU A 118 -16.62 -17.11 3.57
CA LEU A 118 -17.31 -15.93 3.04
C LEU A 118 -17.12 -14.76 4.01
N MET A 119 -17.19 -13.54 3.49
CA MET A 119 -17.19 -12.34 4.34
C MET A 119 -18.49 -11.59 4.14
N GLN A 120 -19.29 -11.44 5.20
CA GLN A 120 -20.50 -10.63 5.19
C GLN A 120 -20.20 -9.24 5.72
N CYS A 121 -20.43 -8.20 4.93
CA CYS A 121 -20.16 -6.81 5.31
C CYS A 121 -21.37 -6.06 5.85
N ALA A 122 -22.57 -6.42 5.39
CA ALA A 122 -23.82 -5.88 5.91
C ALA A 122 -25.02 -6.78 5.58
N SER A 123 -26.14 -6.48 6.23
CA SER A 123 -27.46 -7.00 5.89
C SER A 123 -28.48 -5.87 5.96
N PHE A 124 -29.20 -5.65 4.87
CA PHE A 124 -30.21 -4.59 4.76
C PHE A 124 -31.61 -5.16 4.62
N ARG A 125 -32.62 -4.35 4.94
CA ARG A 125 -34.03 -4.69 4.70
C ARG A 125 -34.46 -4.43 3.26
N THR A 126 -33.80 -3.50 2.58
CA THR A 126 -34.12 -3.12 1.21
C THR A 126 -32.98 -3.50 0.28
N ARG A 127 -33.32 -3.93 -0.94
CA ARG A 127 -32.34 -4.28 -1.97
C ARG A 127 -31.49 -3.08 -2.38
N ALA A 128 -32.10 -1.88 -2.50
CA ALA A 128 -31.40 -0.67 -2.89
C ALA A 128 -30.23 -0.30 -1.94
N GLN A 129 -30.40 -0.47 -0.62
CA GLN A 129 -29.31 -0.22 0.34
C GLN A 129 -28.17 -1.24 0.18
N ALA A 130 -28.52 -2.50 -0.10
CA ALA A 130 -27.52 -3.54 -0.38
C ALA A 130 -26.75 -3.25 -1.68
N GLU A 131 -27.43 -2.73 -2.71
CA GLU A 131 -26.81 -2.32 -3.97
C GLU A 131 -25.89 -1.11 -3.80
N GLU A 132 -26.29 -0.11 -3.02
CA GLU A 132 -25.43 1.02 -2.69
C GLU A 132 -24.14 0.55 -1.98
N MET A 133 -24.27 -0.36 -1.01
CA MET A 133 -23.10 -0.89 -0.32
C MET A 133 -22.23 -1.76 -1.23
N LYS A 134 -22.83 -2.58 -2.10
CA LYS A 134 -22.12 -3.33 -3.13
C LYS A 134 -21.32 -2.39 -4.04
N ALA A 135 -21.89 -1.26 -4.46
CA ALA A 135 -21.18 -0.28 -5.27
C ALA A 135 -20.00 0.35 -4.53
N LYS A 136 -20.16 0.70 -3.25
CA LYS A 136 -19.06 1.21 -2.40
C LYS A 136 -17.91 0.23 -2.30
N ILE A 137 -18.22 -1.06 -2.17
CA ILE A 137 -17.23 -2.15 -2.11
C ILE A 137 -16.56 -2.33 -3.49
N ALA A 138 -17.33 -2.25 -4.58
CA ALA A 138 -16.80 -2.31 -5.94
C ALA A 138 -15.80 -1.18 -6.24
N PHE A 139 -16.02 0.03 -5.69
CA PHE A 139 -15.05 1.12 -5.80
C PHE A 139 -13.71 0.86 -5.09
N GLN A 140 -13.65 -0.12 -4.18
CA GLN A 140 -12.40 -0.60 -3.60
C GLN A 140 -11.72 -1.69 -4.44
N GLY A 141 -12.27 -2.02 -5.60
CA GLY A 141 -11.80 -3.13 -6.44
C GLY A 141 -12.17 -4.51 -5.89
N LEU A 142 -13.15 -4.58 -4.99
CA LEU A 142 -13.65 -5.84 -4.43
C LEU A 142 -15.06 -6.11 -4.93
N GLU A 143 -15.34 -7.35 -5.32
CA GLU A 143 -16.67 -7.73 -5.76
C GLU A 143 -17.52 -8.25 -4.60
N ALA A 144 -18.74 -7.72 -4.49
CA ALA A 144 -19.73 -8.19 -3.54
C ALA A 144 -20.98 -8.73 -4.25
N LEU A 145 -21.57 -9.76 -3.66
CA LEU A 145 -22.82 -10.38 -4.07
C LEU A 145 -23.91 -10.02 -3.06
N ILE A 146 -25.15 -9.90 -3.53
CA ILE A 146 -26.32 -9.67 -2.68
C ILE A 146 -27.11 -10.96 -2.63
N ARG A 147 -27.35 -11.47 -1.42
CA ARG A 147 -28.16 -12.68 -1.19
C ARG A 147 -29.41 -12.34 -0.41
N HIS A 148 -30.53 -12.86 -0.89
CA HIS A 148 -31.79 -12.82 -0.17
C HIS A 148 -31.81 -13.93 0.87
N SER A 149 -32.15 -13.61 2.10
CA SER A 149 -32.36 -14.57 3.18
C SER A 149 -33.69 -14.22 3.84
N SER A 150 -34.63 -15.15 3.76
CA SER A 150 -35.88 -15.08 4.51
C SER A 150 -35.69 -15.80 5.86
N GLY A 151 -36.16 -15.20 6.94
CA GLY A 151 -36.10 -15.78 8.28
C GLY A 151 -37.30 -15.35 9.12
N SER A 152 -37.36 -15.79 10.37
CA SER A 152 -38.45 -15.44 11.30
C SER A 152 -38.65 -13.94 11.47
N ASN A 153 -37.57 -13.16 11.34
CA ASN A 153 -37.57 -11.71 11.46
C ASN A 153 -37.81 -10.98 10.12
N GLY A 154 -38.30 -11.68 9.09
CA GLY A 154 -38.56 -11.16 7.75
C GLY A 154 -37.37 -11.28 6.80
N ASP A 155 -37.50 -10.65 5.64
CA ASP A 155 -36.54 -10.72 4.55
C ASP A 155 -35.33 -9.78 4.77
N TRP A 156 -34.16 -10.29 4.42
CA TRP A 156 -32.88 -9.58 4.49
C TRP A 156 -32.08 -9.75 3.21
N PHE A 157 -31.38 -8.68 2.82
CA PHE A 157 -30.43 -8.65 1.72
C PHE A 157 -29.01 -8.56 2.30
N ARG A 158 -28.31 -9.69 2.31
CA ARG A 158 -26.94 -9.80 2.83
C ARG A 158 -25.94 -9.45 1.72
N VAL A 159 -25.01 -8.56 2.02
CA VAL A 159 -23.90 -8.19 1.13
C VAL A 159 -22.69 -9.02 1.55
N ILE A 160 -22.29 -9.94 0.68
CA ILE A 160 -21.25 -10.93 0.92
C ILE A 160 -20.12 -10.80 -0.12
N LEU A 161 -18.90 -11.13 0.27
CA LEU A 161 -17.73 -11.23 -0.60
C LEU A 161 -17.11 -12.62 -0.48
N GLY A 162 -16.40 -13.04 -1.52
CA GLY A 162 -15.78 -14.36 -1.60
C GLY A 162 -16.66 -15.36 -2.37
N PRO A 163 -16.14 -16.56 -2.64
CA PRO A 163 -15.43 -17.41 -1.68
C PRO A 163 -13.94 -17.10 -1.52
N TYR A 164 -13.43 -17.22 -0.30
CA TYR A 164 -12.00 -17.15 0.04
C TYR A 164 -11.49 -18.54 0.43
N GLU A 165 -10.29 -18.91 -0.02
CA GLU A 165 -9.67 -20.21 0.29
C GLU A 165 -9.07 -20.25 1.69
N SER A 166 -8.57 -19.10 2.18
CA SER A 166 -7.99 -18.99 3.51
C SER A 166 -8.63 -17.87 4.31
N LYS A 167 -8.63 -18.01 5.64
CA LYS A 167 -9.06 -16.94 6.56
C LYS A 167 -8.21 -15.68 6.37
N ARG A 168 -6.91 -15.85 6.08
CA ARG A 168 -5.96 -14.75 5.88
C ARG A 168 -6.36 -13.87 4.69
N ASP A 169 -6.84 -14.45 3.59
CA ASP A 169 -7.26 -13.67 2.42
C ASP A 169 -8.55 -12.89 2.69
N ALA A 170 -9.48 -13.48 3.44
CA ALA A 170 -10.66 -12.77 3.93
C ALA A 170 -10.29 -11.62 4.88
N GLU A 171 -9.29 -11.81 5.75
CA GLU A 171 -8.80 -10.75 6.64
C GLU A 171 -8.07 -9.62 5.90
N LYS A 172 -7.29 -9.94 4.84
CA LYS A 172 -6.68 -8.93 3.97
C LYS A 172 -7.75 -8.06 3.30
N ALA A 173 -8.79 -8.68 2.74
CA ALA A 173 -9.90 -7.96 2.11
C ALA A 173 -10.66 -7.10 3.14
N LYS A 174 -10.93 -7.65 4.34
CA LYS A 174 -11.51 -6.90 5.46
C LYS A 174 -10.67 -5.68 5.84
N HIS A 175 -9.35 -5.83 5.88
CA HIS A 175 -8.45 -4.72 6.21
C HIS A 175 -8.50 -3.62 5.14
N SER A 176 -8.58 -3.98 3.86
CA SER A 176 -8.76 -3.02 2.75
C SER A 176 -10.06 -2.22 2.92
N LEU A 177 -11.18 -2.90 3.19
CA LEU A 177 -12.48 -2.26 3.41
C LEU A 177 -12.49 -1.35 4.65
N ARG A 178 -11.73 -1.71 5.69
CA ARG A 178 -11.61 -0.91 6.90
C ARG A 178 -10.93 0.44 6.64
N LYS A 179 -10.02 0.53 5.65
CA LYS A 179 -9.37 1.79 5.25
C LYS A 179 -10.36 2.81 4.69
N VAL A 180 -11.49 2.36 4.16
CA VAL A 180 -12.57 3.23 3.64
C VAL A 180 -13.79 3.28 4.53
N ASN A 181 -13.59 3.08 5.84
CA ASN A 181 -14.62 3.14 6.88
C ASN A 181 -15.73 2.07 6.78
N ILE A 182 -15.49 0.96 6.08
CA ILE A 182 -16.37 -0.20 6.09
C ILE A 182 -15.81 -1.21 7.11
N ALA A 183 -16.19 -1.05 8.38
CA ALA A 183 -15.65 -1.83 9.50
C ALA A 183 -16.56 -2.99 9.96
N THR A 184 -17.77 -3.10 9.43
CA THR A 184 -18.81 -4.05 9.87
C THR A 184 -18.65 -5.47 9.35
N CYS A 185 -17.57 -5.76 8.61
CA CYS A 185 -17.39 -7.07 7.97
C CYS A 185 -17.01 -8.18 8.95
N GLN A 186 -17.72 -9.31 8.83
CA GLN A 186 -17.51 -10.53 9.61
C GLN A 186 -17.23 -11.70 8.65
N ILE A 187 -16.30 -12.57 9.07
CA ILE A 187 -15.88 -13.73 8.29
C ILE A 187 -16.61 -14.95 8.83
N TRP A 188 -17.24 -15.70 7.94
CA TRP A 188 -17.99 -16.92 8.22
C TRP A 188 -17.47 -18.04 7.32
N TYR A 189 -17.82 -19.27 7.66
CA TYR A 189 -17.62 -20.38 6.72
C TYR A 189 -18.56 -20.25 5.54
N TRP A 190 -18.13 -20.75 4.39
CA TRP A 190 -18.94 -20.78 3.17
C TRP A 190 -20.12 -21.73 3.37
N ASN A 191 -21.30 -21.18 3.71
CA ASN A 191 -22.52 -21.93 4.02
C ASN A 191 -23.77 -21.32 3.35
N LEU A 192 -23.58 -20.86 2.12
CA LEU A 192 -24.56 -20.11 1.32
C LEU A 192 -25.72 -20.93 0.79
#